data_AF-A0A7C4DN02-F1
#
_entry.id   AF-A0A7C4DN02-F1
#
_cell.length_a   1.000
_cell.length_b   1.000
_cell.length_c   1.000
_cell.angle_alpha   90.00
_cell.angle_beta   90.00
_cell.angle_gamma   90.00
#
_symmetry.space_group_name_H-M   'P 1'
#
loop_
_entity.id
_entity.type
_entity.pdbx_description
1 polymer ?
#
loop_
_entity_poly.entity_id
_entity_poly.type
_entity_poly.pdbx_seq_one_letter_code
_entity_poly.pdbx_strand_id
1 'polypeptide(L)' 'MSAQLHPDSERLLILRTLYIDWKAGWKGVKRIEVMLLGAPQHQLDLLIDAGLIREHGDRLFITASGVAYAETFDKEFCHA' A
#
# COMPACT_ATOMS: atom_id res chain seq x y z
N MET A 1 -5.26 16.96 13.18
CA MET A 1 -6.00 15.72 13.51
C MET A 1 -5.48 14.65 12.57
N SER A 2 -4.80 13.63 13.09
CA SER A 2 -4.29 12.52 12.27
C SER A 2 -5.48 11.66 11.85
N ALA A 3 -5.76 11.58 10.55
CA ALA A 3 -6.78 10.69 10.02
C ALA A 3 -6.36 9.25 10.29
N GLN A 4 -6.87 8.67 11.37
CA GLN A 4 -6.67 7.26 11.70
C GLN A 4 -7.30 6.44 10.58
N LEU A 5 -6.46 5.72 9.86
CA LEU A 5 -6.89 4.83 8.80
C LEU A 5 -7.55 3.62 9.43
N HIS A 6 -8.85 3.42 9.15
CA HIS A 6 -9.57 2.24 9.63
C HIS A 6 -8.84 0.97 9.17
N PRO A 7 -8.75 -0.10 10.00
CA PRO A 7 -8.04 -1.34 9.68
C PRO A 7 -8.53 -2.07 8.42
N ASP A 8 -9.76 -1.75 7.95
CA ASP A 8 -10.34 -2.21 6.67
C ASP A 8 -10.32 -1.13 5.58
N SER A 9 -9.40 -0.18 5.66
CA SER A 9 -9.29 0.88 4.67
C SER A 9 -8.64 0.39 3.39
N GLU A 10 -9.18 0.84 2.27
CA GLU A 10 -8.64 0.66 0.92
C GLU A 10 -7.13 0.96 0.84
N ARG A 11 -6.66 1.96 1.62
CA ARG A 11 -5.23 2.30 1.71
C ARG A 11 -4.37 1.20 2.32
N LEU A 12 -4.85 0.54 3.38
CA LEU A 12 -4.13 -0.58 3.99
C LEU A 12 -4.10 -1.80 3.06
N LEU A 13 -5.17 -2.06 2.33
CA LEU A 13 -5.20 -3.12 1.32
C LEU A 13 -4.13 -2.89 0.25
N ILE A 14 -4.05 -1.67 -0.30
CA ILE A 14 -3.02 -1.28 -1.28
C ILE A 14 -1.63 -1.50 -0.69
N LEU A 15 -1.35 -0.92 0.47
CA LEU A 15 -0.02 -0.97 1.10
C LEU A 15 0.38 -2.41 1.45
N ARG A 16 -0.54 -3.22 1.96
CA ARG A 16 -0.30 -4.64 2.26
C ARG A 16 0.03 -5.43 1.00
N THR A 17 -0.71 -5.19 -0.08
CA THR A 17 -0.50 -5.87 -1.37
C THR A 17 0.92 -5.58 -1.91
N LEU A 18 1.32 -4.31 -1.89
CA LEU A 18 2.65 -3.90 -2.35
C LEU A 18 3.79 -4.33 -1.40
N TYR A 19 3.52 -4.37 -0.10
CA TYR A 19 4.48 -4.86 0.90
C TYR A 19 4.76 -6.36 0.75
N ILE A 20 3.74 -7.16 0.44
CA ILE A 20 3.91 -8.60 0.14
C ILE A 20 4.75 -8.79 -1.13
N ASP A 21 4.48 -8.04 -2.21
CA ASP A 21 5.32 -8.07 -3.42
C ASP A 21 6.76 -7.68 -3.12
N TRP A 22 6.97 -6.63 -2.31
CA TRP A 22 8.30 -6.22 -1.89
C TRP A 22 9.06 -7.33 -1.17
N LYS A 23 8.42 -8.02 -0.21
CA LYS A 23 9.02 -9.20 0.46
C LYS A 23 9.30 -10.37 -0.51
N ALA A 24 8.55 -10.48 -1.60
CA ALA A 24 8.69 -11.53 -2.60
C ALA A 24 9.70 -11.21 -3.73
N GLY A 25 10.42 -10.09 -3.62
CA GLY A 25 11.46 -9.70 -4.59
C GLY A 25 11.17 -8.42 -5.37
N TRP A 26 10.16 -7.63 -4.96
CA TRP A 26 9.92 -6.27 -5.42
C TRP A 26 9.79 -6.14 -6.95
N LYS A 27 8.87 -6.90 -7.53
CA LYS A 27 8.63 -6.92 -8.99
C LYS A 27 7.65 -5.82 -9.41
N GLY A 28 6.96 -5.21 -8.47
CA GLY A 28 5.87 -4.26 -8.70
C GLY A 28 4.57 -4.99 -9.03
N VAL A 29 3.46 -4.46 -8.53
CA VAL A 29 2.11 -5.01 -8.77
C VAL A 29 1.43 -4.21 -9.84
N LYS A 30 0.72 -4.86 -10.78
CA LYS A 30 0.01 -4.10 -11.82
C LYS A 30 -1.09 -3.26 -11.19
N ARG A 31 -1.22 -2.01 -11.64
CA ARG A 31 -2.26 -1.08 -11.17
C ARG A 31 -3.66 -1.68 -11.30
N ILE A 32 -3.93 -2.37 -12.41
CA ILE A 32 -5.22 -3.03 -12.64
C ILE A 32 -5.51 -4.14 -11.62
N GLU A 33 -4.49 -4.89 -11.18
CA GLU A 33 -4.67 -5.95 -10.18
C GLU A 33 -5.05 -5.35 -8.83
N VAL A 34 -4.43 -4.23 -8.45
CA VAL A 34 -4.77 -3.49 -7.22
C VAL A 34 -6.20 -2.94 -7.28
N MET A 35 -6.60 -2.36 -8.42
CA MET A 35 -7.97 -1.87 -8.60
C MET A 35 -9.03 -2.98 -8.52
N LEU A 36 -8.74 -4.16 -9.10
CA LEU A 36 -9.63 -5.32 -9.05
C LEU A 36 -9.80 -5.91 -7.65
N LEU A 37 -8.84 -5.66 -6.74
CA LEU A 37 -8.96 -6.02 -5.32
C LEU A 37 -9.89 -5.09 -4.54
N GLY A 38 -10.47 -4.07 -5.18
CA GLY A 38 -11.39 -3.13 -4.54
C GLY A 38 -10.71 -1.86 -4.03
N ALA A 39 -9.47 -1.58 -4.46
CA ALA A 39 -8.80 -0.31 -4.18
C ALA A 39 -9.17 0.75 -5.22
N PRO A 40 -9.98 1.77 -4.89
CA PRO A 40 -10.36 2.80 -5.85
C PRO A 40 -9.19 3.72 -6.18
N GLN A 41 -9.22 4.27 -7.40
CA GLN A 41 -8.14 5.07 -7.97
C GLN A 41 -7.72 6.25 -7.07
N HIS A 42 -8.68 6.96 -6.49
CA HIS A 42 -8.37 8.14 -5.67
C HIS A 42 -7.51 7.80 -4.43
N GLN A 43 -7.59 6.58 -3.89
CA GLN A 43 -6.72 6.17 -2.77
C GLN A 43 -5.29 5.88 -3.23
N LEU A 44 -5.12 5.36 -4.45
CA LEU A 44 -3.80 5.21 -5.06
C LEU A 44 -3.13 6.58 -5.22
N ASP A 45 -3.86 7.55 -5.75
CA ASP A 45 -3.36 8.92 -5.95
C ASP A 45 -2.93 9.54 -4.62
N LEU A 46 -3.75 9.42 -3.57
CA LEU A 46 -3.39 9.89 -2.22
C LEU A 46 -2.11 9.24 -1.66
N LEU A 47 -1.88 7.95 -1.92
CA LEU A 47 -0.68 7.26 -1.47
C LEU A 47 0.57 7.63 -2.28
N ILE A 48 0.40 7.94 -3.57
CA ILE A 48 1.45 8.46 -4.45
C ILE A 48 1.86 9.86 -3.99
N ASP A 49 0.87 10.74 -3.77
CA ASP A 49 1.10 12.11 -3.29
C ASP A 49 1.75 12.14 -1.90
N ALA A 50 1.39 11.18 -1.04
CA ALA A 50 2.03 11.00 0.26
C ALA A 50 3.46 10.39 0.17
N GLY A 51 3.91 9.99 -1.02
CA GLY A 51 5.23 9.38 -1.24
C GLY A 51 5.38 7.96 -0.68
N LEU A 52 4.28 7.28 -0.35
CA LEU A 52 4.28 5.93 0.21
C LEU A 52 4.37 4.86 -0.88
N ILE A 53 3.88 5.17 -2.08
CA ILE A 53 3.99 4.32 -3.26
C ILE A 53 4.48 5.14 -4.46
N ARG A 54 4.97 4.47 -5.50
CA ARG A 54 5.38 5.07 -6.77
C ARG A 54 4.85 4.26 -7.93
N GLU A 55 4.59 4.94 -9.04
CA GLU A 55 4.21 4.32 -10.30
C GLU A 55 5.40 4.28 -11.26
N HIS A 56 5.55 3.18 -11.99
CA HIS A 56 6.48 3.06 -13.10
C HIS A 56 5.86 2.17 -14.19
N GLY A 57 5.42 2.78 -15.29
CA GLY A 57 4.64 2.09 -16.32
C GLY A 57 3.25 1.73 -15.79
N ASP A 58 2.83 0.47 -15.98
CA ASP A 58 1.56 -0.07 -15.47
C ASP A 58 1.67 -0.66 -14.05
N ARG A 59 2.82 -0.46 -13.38
CA ARG A 59 3.15 -1.09 -12.11
C ARG A 59 3.29 -0.09 -10.98
N LEU A 60 2.87 -0.53 -9.80
CA LEU A 60 2.97 0.16 -8.53
C LEU A 60 4.04 -0.50 -7.67
N PHE A 61 4.81 0.34 -6.99
CA PHE A 61 5.89 -0.06 -6.11
C PHE A 61 5.73 0.63 -4.75
N ILE A 62 5.93 -0.09 -3.67
CA ILE A 62 6.03 0.52 -2.34
C ILE A 62 7.38 1.24 -2.20
N THR A 63 7.40 2.40 -1.55
CA THR A 63 8.65 3.12 -1.21
C THR A 63 9.20 2.67 0.13
N ALA A 64 10.44 3.07 0.47
CA ALA A 64 10.99 2.85 1.81
C ALA A 64 10.09 3.44 2.91
N SER A 65 9.52 4.64 2.69
CA SER A 65 8.57 5.26 3.60
C SER A 65 7.26 4.46 3.69
N GLY A 66 6.78 3.92 2.57
CA GLY A 66 5.63 3.01 2.54
C GLY A 66 5.88 1.72 3.30
N VAL A 67 7.07 1.12 3.20
CA VAL A 67 7.46 -0.08 3.94
C VAL A 67 7.45 0.20 5.45
N ALA A 68 8.11 1.27 5.88
CA ALA A 68 8.13 1.66 7.29
C ALA A 68 6.71 1.89 7.82
N TYR A 69 5.86 2.55 7.03
CA TYR A 69 4.46 2.75 7.38
C TYR A 69 3.70 1.41 7.47
N ALA A 70 3.82 0.52 6.49
CA ALA A 70 3.17 -0.80 6.50
C ALA A 70 3.60 -1.65 7.71
N GLU A 71 4.88 -1.62 8.10
CA GLU A 71 5.41 -2.34 9.26
C GLU A 71 4.84 -1.84 10.60
N THR A 72 4.43 -0.58 10.70
CA THR A 72 3.77 -0.10 11.92
C THR A 72 2.40 -0.73 12.15
N PHE A 73 1.67 -1.08 11.08
CA PHE A 73 0.39 -1.77 11.18
C PHE A 73 0.55 -3.27 11.41
N ASP A 74 1.55 -3.91 10.76
CA ASP A 74 1.81 -5.35 10.93
C ASP A 74 2.05 -5.72 12.42
N LYS A 75 2.70 -4.82 13.18
CA LYS A 75 2.92 -4.98 14.63
C LYS A 75 1.65 -4.82 15.48
N GLU A 76 0.66 -4.07 15.02
CA GLU A 76 -0.62 -3.92 15.76
C GLU A 76 -1.51 -5.16 15.62
N PHE A 77 -1.36 -5.96 14.56
CA PHE A 77 -2.13 -7.20 14.36
C PHE A 77 -1.46 -8.46 14.94
N CYS A 78 -0.15 -8.44 15.20
CA CYS A 78 0.59 -9.60 15.68
C CYS A 78 0.52 -9.83 17.22
N HIS A 79 -0.21 -8.98 17.95
CA HIS A 79 -0.45 -9.09 19.39
C HIS A 79 -1.93 -9.31 19.75
N ALA A 80 -2.73 -9.84 18.84
CA ALA A 80 -4.10 -10.30 19.10
C ALA A 80 -4.17 -11.83 19.19
#